data_AF-A0A8X6J089-F1
#
_entry.id   AF-A0A8X6J089-F1
#
_cell.length_a   1.000
_cell.length_b   1.000
_cell.length_c   1.000
_cell.angle_alpha   90.00
_cell.angle_beta   90.00
_cell.angle_gamma   90.00
#
_symmetry.space_group_name_H-M   'P 1'
#
loop_
_entity.id
_entity.type
_entity.pdbx_description
1 polymer ?
#
loop_
_entity_poly.entity_id
_entity_poly.type
_entity_poly.pdbx_seq_one_letter_code
_entity_poly.pdbx_strand_id
1 'polypeptide(L)'
;MAWSTKCTVRTFLYISNKKEATEEIQKYLNLYKNIHDDIENLKDDNDEEIINNAYERIQNLYEEISSMVKRAEVGKKTTSSSTVHYLHRDIIARKPQIINQLEKVALSISRQLIRGLTNKLDSVLKTSEESG
;
A
#
# COMPACT_ATOMS: atom_id res chain seq x y z
N MET A 1 -38.05 -32.60 7.55
CA MET A 1 -36.77 -32.33 8.23
C MET A 1 -36.50 -30.83 8.13
N ALA A 2 -36.71 -30.08 9.21
CA ALA A 2 -36.46 -28.63 9.24
C ALA A 2 -34.96 -28.39 9.45
N TRP A 3 -34.24 -28.02 8.39
CA TRP A 3 -32.87 -27.57 8.52
C TRP A 3 -32.87 -26.23 9.26
N SER A 4 -32.16 -26.19 10.39
CA SER A 4 -32.10 -25.05 11.31
C SER A 4 -31.66 -23.77 10.59
N THR A 5 -32.59 -22.82 10.44
CA THR A 5 -32.38 -21.46 9.89
C THR A 5 -31.23 -20.71 10.58
N LYS A 6 -30.88 -21.07 11.83
CA LYS A 6 -29.71 -20.50 12.54
C LYS A 6 -28.37 -20.88 11.91
N CYS A 7 -28.27 -22.06 11.27
CA CYS A 7 -27.03 -22.51 10.64
C CYS A 7 -26.77 -21.79 9.30
N THR A 8 -27.85 -21.51 8.56
CA THR A 8 -27.81 -20.81 7.28
C THR A 8 -27.46 -19.34 7.45
N VAL A 9 -28.09 -18.65 8.42
CA VAL A 9 -27.85 -17.21 8.69
C VAL A 9 -26.41 -16.96 9.17
N ARG A 10 -25.87 -17.85 10.03
CA ARG A 10 -24.49 -17.73 10.55
C ARG A 10 -23.44 -17.92 9.45
N THR A 11 -23.69 -18.84 8.52
CA THR A 11 -22.83 -19.08 7.35
C THR A 11 -22.94 -17.94 6.33
N PHE A 12 -24.13 -17.37 6.13
CA PHE A 12 -24.32 -16.24 5.21
C PHE A 12 -23.63 -14.96 5.70
N LEU A 13 -23.76 -14.63 6.99
CA LEU A 13 -23.01 -13.53 7.64
C LEU A 13 -21.49 -13.74 7.57
N TYR A 14 -21.04 -14.99 7.70
CA TYR A 14 -19.62 -15.33 7.56
C TYR A 14 -19.09 -15.05 6.14
N ILE A 15 -19.87 -15.40 5.12
CA ILE A 15 -19.49 -15.23 3.72
C ILE A 15 -19.52 -13.74 3.33
N SER A 16 -20.55 -12.98 3.72
CA SER A 16 -20.65 -11.55 3.40
C SER A 16 -19.53 -10.72 4.03
N ASN A 17 -19.26 -10.90 5.33
CA ASN A 17 -18.22 -10.12 6.01
C ASN A 17 -16.80 -10.49 5.55
N LYS A 18 -16.58 -11.77 5.17
CA LYS A 18 -15.33 -12.18 4.55
C LYS A 18 -15.15 -11.53 3.18
N LYS A 19 -16.23 -11.39 2.41
CA LYS A 19 -16.21 -10.73 1.11
C LYS A 19 -15.84 -9.25 1.24
N GLU A 20 -16.49 -8.51 2.16
CA GLU A 20 -16.16 -7.11 2.42
C GLU A 20 -14.70 -6.91 2.86
N ALA A 21 -14.21 -7.69 3.83
CA ALA A 21 -12.82 -7.58 4.26
C ALA A 21 -11.82 -7.96 3.16
N THR A 22 -12.19 -8.94 2.31
CA THR A 22 -11.36 -9.30 1.14
C THR A 22 -11.37 -8.18 0.11
N GLU A 23 -12.52 -7.55 -0.15
CA GLU A 23 -12.66 -6.39 -1.04
C GLU A 23 -11.85 -5.19 -0.51
N GLU A 24 -11.87 -4.94 0.79
CA GLU A 24 -11.10 -3.87 1.43
C GLU A 24 -9.59 -4.12 1.29
N ILE A 25 -9.12 -5.34 1.57
CA ILE A 25 -7.72 -5.74 1.35
C ILE A 25 -7.35 -5.64 -0.15
N GLN A 26 -8.24 -6.07 -1.04
CA GLN A 26 -8.01 -6.02 -2.49
C GLN A 26 -7.89 -4.58 -2.98
N LYS A 27 -8.68 -3.65 -2.43
CA LYS A 27 -8.59 -2.22 -2.73
C LYS A 27 -7.21 -1.67 -2.39
N TYR A 28 -6.64 -2.04 -1.23
CA TYR A 28 -5.29 -1.63 -0.85
C TYR A 28 -4.19 -2.24 -1.72
N LEU A 29 -4.32 -3.52 -2.08
CA LEU A 29 -3.38 -4.17 -3.01
C LEU A 29 -3.44 -3.55 -4.41
N ASN A 30 -4.63 -3.15 -4.87
CA ASN A 30 -4.81 -2.47 -6.15
C ASN A 30 -4.22 -1.04 -6.11
N LEU A 31 -4.39 -0.31 -5.01
CA LEU A 31 -3.76 1.01 -4.81
C LEU A 31 -2.23 0.90 -4.86
N TYR A 32 -1.66 -0.14 -4.24
CA TYR A 32 -0.23 -0.44 -4.35
C TYR A 32 0.19 -0.69 -5.81
N LYS A 33 -0.54 -1.57 -6.52
CA LYS A 33 -0.24 -1.91 -7.90
C LYS A 33 -0.25 -0.67 -8.80
N ASN A 34 -1.25 0.20 -8.65
CA ASN A 34 -1.34 1.42 -9.44
C ASN A 34 -0.12 2.33 -9.22
N ILE A 35 0.36 2.48 -7.99
CA ILE A 35 1.56 3.30 -7.70
C ILE A 35 2.83 2.65 -8.26
N HIS A 36 2.94 1.32 -8.17
CA HIS A 36 4.06 0.59 -8.77
C HIS A 36 4.09 0.78 -10.29
N ASP A 37 2.94 0.59 -10.95
CA ASP A 37 2.79 0.75 -12.39
C ASP A 37 3.06 2.21 -12.82
N ASP A 38 2.58 3.21 -12.05
CA ASP A 38 2.88 4.63 -12.29
C ASP A 38 4.39 4.90 -12.28
N ILE A 39 5.13 4.26 -11.37
CA ILE A 39 6.59 4.44 -11.19
C ILE A 39 7.40 3.64 -12.20
N GLU A 40 6.99 2.42 -12.52
CA GLU A 40 7.66 1.58 -13.53
C GLU A 40 7.54 2.19 -14.93
N ASN A 41 6.44 2.90 -15.20
CA ASN A 41 6.21 3.59 -16.47
C ASN A 41 6.86 4.97 -16.56
N LEU A 42 7.53 5.45 -15.50
CA LEU A 42 8.37 6.65 -15.58
C LEU A 42 9.58 6.35 -16.47
N LYS A 43 9.52 6.81 -17.71
CA LYS A 43 10.70 6.92 -18.58
C LYS A 43 11.44 8.19 -18.21
N ASP A 44 12.77 8.08 -18.10
CA ASP A 44 13.72 9.15 -17.80
C ASP A 44 13.25 10.54 -18.25
N ASP A 45 12.92 11.40 -17.30
CA ASP A 45 13.69 12.61 -16.99
C ASP A 45 12.87 13.54 -16.07
N ASN A 46 13.46 13.89 -14.92
CA ASN A 46 13.23 15.15 -14.19
C ASN A 46 11.82 15.61 -13.78
N ASP A 47 10.80 14.75 -13.78
CA ASP A 47 9.51 15.12 -13.18
C ASP A 47 9.56 14.97 -11.65
N GLU A 48 10.30 15.89 -11.03
CA GLU A 48 10.43 16.09 -9.58
C GLU A 48 9.04 16.21 -8.92
N GLU A 49 8.07 16.77 -9.64
CA GLU A 49 6.66 16.80 -9.25
C GLU A 49 6.02 15.40 -9.17
N ILE A 50 6.22 14.54 -10.18
CA ILE A 50 5.67 13.18 -10.16
C ILE A 50 6.33 12.35 -9.06
N ILE A 51 7.63 12.53 -8.86
CA ILE A 51 8.37 11.88 -7.78
C ILE A 51 7.86 12.34 -6.39
N ASN A 52 7.68 13.64 -6.18
CA ASN A 52 7.17 14.18 -4.92
C ASN A 52 5.73 13.71 -4.66
N ASN A 53 4.89 13.70 -5.69
CA ASN A 53 3.53 13.16 -5.62
C ASN A 53 3.53 11.66 -5.29
N ALA A 54 4.47 10.88 -5.84
CA ALA A 54 4.61 9.46 -5.52
C ALA A 54 5.01 9.24 -4.04
N TYR A 55 5.90 10.09 -3.50
CA TYR A 55 6.27 10.07 -2.08
C TYR A 55 5.07 10.38 -1.18
N GLU A 56 4.31 11.43 -1.49
CA GLU A 56 3.12 11.80 -0.73
C GLU A 56 2.08 10.67 -0.76
N ARG A 57 1.84 10.06 -1.92
CA ARG A 57 0.94 8.91 -2.06
C ARG A 57 1.40 7.69 -1.26
N ILE A 58 2.71 7.40 -1.25
CA ILE A 58 3.27 6.33 -0.41
C ILE A 58 3.07 6.62 1.07
N GLN A 59 3.33 7.86 1.51
CA GLN A 59 3.17 8.25 2.90
C GLN A 59 1.70 8.19 3.35
N ASN A 60 0.77 8.65 2.51
CA ASN A 60 -0.66 8.52 2.74
C ASN A 60 -1.07 7.04 2.87
N LEU A 61 -0.55 6.15 2.04
CA LEU A 61 -0.81 4.71 2.17
C LEU A 61 -0.24 4.11 3.46
N TYR A 62 0.95 4.54 3.90
CA TYR A 62 1.51 4.14 5.18
C TYR A 62 0.59 4.50 6.35
N GLU A 63 0.07 5.72 6.35
CA GLU A 63 -0.84 6.22 7.36
C GLU A 63 -2.18 5.48 7.33
N GLU A 64 -2.77 5.29 6.16
CA GLU A 64 -4.02 4.55 5.97
C GLU A 64 -3.92 3.09 6.45
N ILE A 65 -2.87 2.36 6.03
CA ILE A 65 -2.65 0.97 6.44
C ILE A 65 -2.40 0.90 7.95
N SER A 66 -1.63 1.84 8.50
CA SER A 66 -1.37 1.89 9.94
C SER A 66 -2.64 2.18 10.73
N SER A 67 -3.50 3.08 10.24
CA SER A 67 -4.80 3.40 10.84
C SER A 67 -5.76 2.22 10.77
N MET A 68 -5.85 1.55 9.61
CA MET A 68 -6.64 0.34 9.42
C MET A 68 -6.22 -0.75 10.40
N VAL A 69 -4.92 -1.00 10.54
CA VAL A 69 -4.40 -2.04 11.44
C VAL A 69 -4.68 -1.68 12.90
N LYS A 70 -4.55 -0.42 13.31
CA LYS A 70 -4.96 0.04 14.65
C LYS A 70 -6.45 -0.24 14.90
N ARG A 71 -7.33 0.07 13.95
CA ARG A 71 -8.77 -0.24 14.05
C ARG A 71 -9.01 -1.75 14.15
N ALA A 72 -8.27 -2.55 13.37
CA ALA A 72 -8.36 -4.00 13.41
C ALA A 72 -7.88 -4.57 14.75
N GLU A 73 -6.81 -4.02 15.35
CA GLU A 73 -6.35 -4.42 16.68
C GLU A 73 -7.41 -4.19 17.77
N VAL A 74 -8.12 -3.06 17.70
CA VAL A 74 -9.24 -2.76 18.60
C VAL A 74 -10.39 -3.73 18.34
N GLY A 75 -10.85 -3.85 17.08
CA GLY A 75 -11.96 -4.71 16.70
C GLY A 75 -11.73 -6.18 17.03
N LYS A 76 -10.48 -6.67 16.89
CA LYS A 76 -10.08 -8.04 17.27
C LYS A 76 -10.30 -8.31 18.77
N LYS A 77 -10.05 -7.31 19.62
CA LYS A 77 -10.16 -7.41 21.09
C LYS A 77 -11.60 -7.27 21.59
N THR A 78 -12.42 -6.49 20.89
CA THR A 78 -13.78 -6.15 21.35
C THR A 78 -14.87 -7.03 20.74
N THR A 79 -14.58 -7.75 19.66
CA THR A 79 -15.57 -8.60 19.00
C THR A 79 -15.79 -9.93 19.71
N SER A 80 -17.05 -10.34 19.83
CA SER A 80 -17.45 -11.69 20.27
C SER A 80 -17.61 -12.68 19.11
N SER A 81 -17.51 -12.19 17.86
CA SER A 81 -17.62 -13.00 16.65
C SER A 81 -16.26 -13.56 16.26
N SER A 82 -16.13 -14.89 16.28
CA SER A 82 -14.90 -15.57 15.83
C SER A 82 -14.53 -15.20 14.39
N THR A 83 -15.53 -15.03 13.51
CA THR A 83 -15.33 -14.58 12.13
C THR A 83 -14.64 -13.23 12.06
N VAL A 84 -15.20 -12.24 12.75
CA VAL A 84 -14.70 -10.86 12.74
C VAL A 84 -13.30 -10.80 13.38
N HIS A 85 -13.09 -11.61 14.43
CA HIS A 85 -11.78 -11.77 15.04
C HIS A 85 -10.73 -12.28 14.04
N TYR A 86 -11.05 -13.33 13.26
CA TYR A 86 -10.13 -13.86 12.25
C TYR A 86 -9.83 -12.85 11.14
N LEU A 87 -10.82 -12.06 10.71
CA LEU A 87 -10.62 -11.02 9.70
C LEU A 87 -9.66 -9.94 10.18
N HIS A 88 -9.88 -9.42 11.39
CA HIS A 88 -8.96 -8.44 11.97
C HIS A 88 -7.55 -9.01 12.16
N ARG A 89 -7.43 -10.29 12.55
CA ARG A 89 -6.15 -10.97 12.66
C ARG A 89 -5.44 -11.05 11.30
N ASP A 90 -6.15 -11.34 10.21
CA ASP A 90 -5.56 -11.41 8.87
C ASP A 90 -5.06 -10.04 8.40
N ILE A 91 -5.85 -8.98 8.61
CA ILE A 91 -5.46 -7.58 8.31
C ILE A 91 -4.16 -7.20 9.04
N ILE A 92 -4.09 -7.51 10.34
CA ILE A 92 -2.90 -7.24 11.16
C ILE A 92 -1.69 -8.02 10.61
N ALA A 93 -1.88 -9.30 10.25
CA ALA A 93 -0.81 -10.16 9.77
C ALA A 93 -0.25 -9.74 8.40
N ARG A 94 -1.06 -9.11 7.55
CA ARG A 94 -0.63 -8.63 6.22
C ARG A 94 0.11 -7.30 6.25
N LYS A 95 -0.01 -6.50 7.32
CA LYS A 95 0.66 -5.20 7.46
C LYS A 95 2.15 -5.24 7.06
N PRO A 96 2.98 -6.18 7.56
CA PRO A 96 4.41 -6.20 7.23
C PRO A 96 4.67 -6.46 5.75
N GLN A 97 3.83 -7.26 5.08
CA GLN A 97 3.97 -7.55 3.65
C GLN A 97 3.71 -6.30 2.80
N ILE A 98 2.64 -5.56 3.12
CA ILE A 98 2.28 -4.35 2.39
C ILE A 98 3.30 -3.23 2.66
N ILE A 99 3.77 -3.09 3.91
CA ILE A 99 4.84 -2.14 4.26
C ILE A 99 6.11 -2.44 3.47
N ASN A 100 6.60 -3.69 3.48
CA ASN A 100 7.82 -4.06 2.74
C ASN A 100 7.69 -3.77 1.23
N GLN A 101 6.50 -3.99 0.67
CA GLN A 101 6.22 -3.61 -0.72
C GLN A 101 6.31 -2.09 -0.95
N LEU A 102 5.77 -1.26 -0.04
CA LEU A 102 5.89 0.20 -0.11
C LEU A 102 7.35 0.67 0.07
N GLU A 103 8.13 0.05 0.96
CA GLU A 103 9.55 0.34 1.15
C GLU A 103 10.36 0.09 -0.13
N LYS A 104 10.08 -1.01 -0.85
CA LYS A 104 10.73 -1.30 -2.13
C LYS A 104 10.45 -0.23 -3.19
N VAL A 105 9.23 0.29 -3.23
CA VAL A 105 8.85 1.36 -4.15
C VAL A 105 9.53 2.67 -3.75
N ALA A 106 9.52 3.03 -2.46
CA ALA A 106 10.22 4.22 -1.97
C ALA A 106 11.74 4.18 -2.26
N LEU A 107 12.36 3.00 -2.16
CA LEU A 107 13.75 2.78 -2.57
C LEU A 107 13.96 2.98 -4.08
N SER A 108 13.01 2.54 -4.91
CA SER A 108 13.07 2.77 -6.36
C SER A 108 13.02 4.26 -6.68
N ILE A 109 12.09 5.00 -6.07
CA ILE A 109 11.99 6.46 -6.21
C ILE A 109 13.28 7.15 -5.76
N SER A 110 13.81 6.78 -4.58
CA SER A 110 15.07 7.31 -4.06
C SER A 110 16.22 7.15 -5.06
N ARG A 111 16.32 5.98 -5.71
CA ARG A 111 17.34 5.73 -6.73
C ARG A 111 17.17 6.60 -7.96
N GLN A 112 15.92 6.84 -8.40
CA GLN A 112 15.65 7.73 -9.52
C GLN A 112 16.01 9.19 -9.21
N LEU A 113 15.72 9.67 -8.00
CA LEU A 113 16.15 11.01 -7.57
C LEU A 113 17.66 11.16 -7.58
N ILE A 114 18.38 10.18 -7.01
CA ILE A 114 19.84 10.19 -7.00
C ILE A 114 20.38 10.26 -8.44
N ARG A 115 19.84 9.43 -9.35
CA ARG A 115 20.23 9.46 -10.78
C ARG A 115 19.97 10.83 -11.42
N GLY A 116 18.78 11.40 -11.23
CA GLY A 116 18.45 12.73 -11.74
C GLY A 116 19.39 13.81 -11.23
N LEU A 117 19.71 13.79 -9.93
CA LEU A 117 20.67 14.72 -9.32
C LEU A 117 22.09 14.51 -9.83
N THR A 118 22.54 13.27 -9.99
CA THR A 118 23.85 12.95 -10.58
C THR A 118 23.95 13.46 -12.02
N ASN A 119 22.93 13.24 -12.84
CA ASN A 119 22.89 13.73 -14.22
C ASN A 119 22.93 15.27 -14.29
N LYS A 120 22.20 15.95 -13.38
CA LYS A 120 22.26 17.43 -13.26
C LYS A 120 23.65 17.92 -12.84
N LEU A 121 24.33 17.20 -11.94
CA LEU A 121 25.67 17.57 -11.50
C LEU A 121 26.70 17.39 -12.64
N ASP A 122 26.63 16.27 -13.36
CA ASP A 122 27.52 15.98 -14.49
C ASP A 122 27.37 16.99 -15.63
N SER A 123 26.15 17.47 -15.89
CA SER A 123 25.93 18.50 -16.92
C SER A 123 26.54 19.84 -16.52
N VAL A 124 26.39 20.25 -15.26
CA VAL A 124 26.99 21.48 -14.72
C VAL A 124 28.52 21.41 -14.78
N LEU A 125 29.12 20.29 -14.37
CA LEU A 125 30.57 20.09 -14.40
C LEU A 125 31.11 20.19 -15.84
N LYS A 126 30.46 19.53 -16.81
CA LYS A 126 30.84 19.61 -18.23
C LYS A 126 30.77 21.04 -18.77
N THR A 127 29.72 21.79 -18.44
CA THR A 127 29.62 23.21 -18.87
C THR A 127 30.70 24.10 -18.27
N SER A 128 31.25 23.75 -17.10
CA SER A 128 32.33 24.51 -16.47
C SER A 128 33.71 24.25 -17.09
N GLU A 129 33.94 23.06 -17.64
CA GLU A 129 35.19 22.70 -18.32
C GLU A 129 35.28 23.26 -19.75
N GLU A 130 34.14 23.51 -20.42
CA GLU A 130 34.11 24.12 -21.76
C GLU A 130 34.25 25.65 -21.75
N SER A 131 34.16 26.28 -20.57
CA SER A 131 34.17 27.74 -20.40
C SER A 131 35.49 28.31 -19.84
N GLY A 132 36.49 27.47 -19.59
CA GLY A 132 37.82 27.84 -19.04
C GLY A 132 38.94 27.57 -20.03
#